data_AF-A0A317HK97-F1
#
_entry.id   AF-A0A317HK97-F1
#
_cell.length_a   1.000
_cell.length_b   1.000
_cell.length_c   1.000
_cell.angle_alpha   90.00
_cell.angle_beta   90.00
_cell.angle_gamma   90.00
#
_symmetry.space_group_name_H-M   'P 1'
#
loop_
_entity.id
_entity.type
_entity.pdbx_description
1 polymer ?
#
loop_
_entity_poly.entity_id
_entity_poly.type
_entity_poly.pdbx_seq_one_letter_code
_entity_poly.pdbx_strand_id
1 'polypeptide(L)' 'MAAIQLEQLRSSIRGAIVQPGDEAYESARMVYNRMIDKRPALIVRCTDVADVIAAVDYARSNNLLTAIRGGGHNG' A
#
# COMPACT_ATOMS: atom_id res chain seq x y z
N MET A 1 -16.14 8.01 -9.36
CA MET A 1 -15.33 7.22 -10.32
C MET A 1 -15.66 5.75 -10.12
N ALA A 2 -15.51 4.91 -11.15
CA ALA A 2 -15.64 3.47 -10.98
C ALA A 2 -14.48 2.95 -10.13
N ALA A 3 -14.74 1.93 -9.30
CA ALA A 3 -13.72 1.25 -8.51
C ALA A 3 -12.66 0.65 -9.45
N ILE A 4 -11.38 0.94 -9.18
CA ILE A 4 -10.26 0.29 -9.88
C ILE A 4 -10.07 -1.08 -9.25
N GLN A 5 -10.00 -2.13 -10.07
CA GLN A 5 -9.82 -3.49 -9.59
C GLN A 5 -8.36 -3.74 -9.18
N LEU A 6 -8.14 -4.66 -8.24
CA LEU A 6 -6.79 -4.96 -7.75
C LEU A 6 -5.87 -5.48 -8.88
N GLU A 7 -6.37 -6.33 -9.78
CA GLU A 7 -5.61 -6.81 -10.94
C GLU A 7 -5.13 -5.67 -11.86
N GLN A 8 -5.94 -4.61 -11.99
CA GLN A 8 -5.56 -3.41 -12.76
C GLN A 8 -4.46 -2.61 -12.05
N LEU A 9 -4.49 -2.55 -10.72
CA LEU A 9 -3.40 -1.98 -9.96
C LEU A 9 -2.13 -2.84 -10.10
N ARG A 10 -2.24 -4.17 -10.00
CA ARG A 10 -1.11 -5.10 -10.16
C ARG A 10 -0.43 -4.96 -11.51
N SER A 11 -1.16 -4.68 -12.59
CA SER A 11 -0.56 -4.43 -13.91
C SER A 11 0.06 -3.04 -14.06
N SER A 12 -0.30 -2.09 -13.19
CA SER A 12 0.16 -0.69 -13.24
C SER A 12 1.34 -0.41 -12.31
N ILE A 13 1.58 -1.28 -11.32
CA ILE A 13 2.67 -1.16 -10.35
C ILE A 13 3.88 -1.99 -10.78
N ARG A 14 5.06 -1.37 -10.78
CA ARG A 14 6.38 -2.03 -10.96
C ARG A 14 6.95 -2.56 -9.66
N GLY A 15 6.65 -1.87 -8.56
CA GLY A 15 7.01 -2.28 -7.22
C GLY A 15 6.21 -3.48 -6.69
N ALA A 16 6.21 -3.64 -5.37
CA ALA A 16 5.50 -4.75 -4.73
C ALA A 16 4.13 -4.32 -4.21
N ILE A 17 3.13 -5.17 -4.41
CA ILE A 17 1.83 -5.08 -3.76
C ILE A 17 1.74 -6.24 -2.77
N VAL A 18 1.50 -5.92 -1.50
CA VAL A 18 1.45 -6.88 -0.39
C VAL A 18 0.08 -6.84 0.27
N GLN A 19 -0.51 -8.00 0.51
CA GLN A 19 -1.84 -8.21 1.08
C GLN A 19 -1.80 -9.14 2.30
N PRO A 20 -2.82 -9.10 3.17
CA PRO A 20 -2.99 -10.13 4.19
C PRO A 20 -2.93 -11.53 3.56
N GLY A 21 -2.04 -12.38 4.08
CA GLY A 21 -1.79 -13.73 3.55
C GLY A 21 -0.49 -13.87 2.77
N ASP A 22 0.09 -12.76 2.28
CA ASP A 22 1.43 -12.79 1.69
C ASP A 22 2.49 -12.98 2.77
N GLU A 23 3.54 -13.75 2.45
CA GLU A 23 4.68 -13.99 3.37
C GLU A 23 5.33 -12.68 3.85
N ALA A 24 5.37 -11.67 2.98
CA ALA A 24 5.94 -10.36 3.29
C ALA A 24 5.04 -9.46 4.15
N TYR A 25 3.77 -9.83 4.41
CA TYR A 25 2.79 -8.92 5.01
C TYR A 25 3.13 -8.50 6.42
N GLU A 26 3.46 -9.46 7.29
CA GLU A 26 3.75 -9.18 8.71
C GLU A 26 4.99 -8.30 8.85
N SER A 27 6.02 -8.51 8.03
CA SER A 27 7.21 -7.67 8.05
C SER A 27 6.97 -6.29 7.42
N ALA A 28 6.18 -6.22 6.34
CA ALA A 28 5.91 -4.97 5.62
C ALA A 28 5.04 -3.98 6.43
N ARG A 29 4.11 -4.47 7.25
CA ARG A 29 3.20 -3.61 8.03
C ARG A 29 3.84 -3.02 9.29
N MET A 30 4.96 -3.58 9.76
CA MET A 30 5.63 -3.09 10.97
C MET A 30 6.20 -1.68 10.77
N VAL A 31 5.84 -0.77 11.69
CA VAL A 31 6.42 0.58 11.81
C VAL A 31 7.46 0.63 12.92
N TYR A 32 8.23 1.72 13.02
CA TYR A 32 9.29 1.86 14.02
C TYR A 32 8.77 1.66 15.45
N ASN A 33 7.65 2.30 15.78
CA ASN A 33 6.97 2.06 17.05
C ASN A 33 6.24 0.69 17.00
N ARG A 34 6.89 -0.33 17.56
CA ARG A 34 6.36 -1.70 17.60
C ARG A 34 5.08 -1.88 18.42
N MET A 35 4.64 -0.85 19.17
CA MET A 35 3.35 -0.88 19.86
C MET A 35 2.15 -0.68 18.91
N ILE A 36 2.38 -0.27 17.67
CA ILE A 36 1.33 0.04 16.70
C ILE A 36 1.02 -1.22 15.87
N ASP A 37 -0.11 -1.86 16.16
CA ASP A 37 -0.60 -3.05 15.45
C ASP A 37 -1.69 -2.70 14.43
N LYS A 38 -1.32 -1.92 13.40
CA LYS A 38 -2.23 -1.67 12.26
C LYS A 38 -2.15 -2.81 11.24
N ARG A 39 -3.29 -3.11 10.62
CA ARG A 39 -3.46 -4.18 9.63
C ARG A 39 -4.04 -3.63 8.33
N PRO A 40 -3.23 -2.98 7.47
CA PRO A 40 -3.70 -2.43 6.20
C PRO A 40 -4.27 -3.51 5.29
N ALA A 41 -5.34 -3.22 4.57
CA ALA A 41 -5.89 -4.14 3.56
C ALA A 41 -4.92 -4.34 2.37
N LEU A 42 -4.02 -3.37 2.14
CA LEU A 42 -3.06 -3.36 1.05
C LEU A 42 -1.85 -2.51 1.42
N ILE A 43 -0.65 -2.94 1.03
CA ILE A 43 0.59 -2.17 1.13
C ILE A 43 1.23 -2.12 -0.27
N VAL A 44 1.42 -0.91 -0.81
CA VAL A 44 2.08 -0.71 -2.10
C VAL A 44 3.46 -0.12 -1.87
N ARG A 45 4.51 -0.88 -2.19
CA ARG A 45 5.92 -0.44 -2.12
C ARG A 45 6.32 0.14 -3.47
N CYS A 46 6.09 1.44 -3.62
CA CYS A 46 6.37 2.17 -4.85
C CYS A 46 7.88 2.25 -5.12
N THR A 47 8.27 2.05 -6.38
CA THR A 47 9.67 2.12 -6.83
C THR A 47 9.96 3.36 -7.67
N ASP A 48 8.92 3.99 -8.22
CA ASP A 48 9.01 5.23 -8.97
C ASP A 48 7.75 6.10 -8.80
N VAL A 49 7.71 7.22 -9.53
CA VAL A 49 6.59 8.18 -9.49
C VAL A 49 5.31 7.58 -10.08
N ALA A 50 5.42 6.72 -11.09
CA ALA A 50 4.24 6.11 -11.72
C ALA A 50 3.51 5.18 -10.74
N ASP A 51 4.27 4.42 -9.94
CA ASP A 51 3.71 3.58 -8.88
C ASP A 51 2.91 4.41 -7.86
N VAL A 52 3.44 5.57 -7.45
CA VAL A 52 2.77 6.46 -6.48
C VAL A 52 1.45 6.99 -7.06
N ILE A 53 1.46 7.44 -8.31
CA ILE A 53 0.25 7.94 -8.98
C ILE A 53 -0.82 6.84 -9.02
N ALA A 54 -0.46 5.65 -9.50
CA ALA A 54 -1.39 4.52 -9.60
C ALA A 54 -1.96 4.10 -8.24
N ALA A 55 -1.13 4.04 -7.19
CA ALA A 55 -1.56 3.69 -5.85
C ALA A 55 -2.55 4.71 -5.25
N VAL A 56 -2.28 6.01 -5.43
CA VAL A 56 -3.16 7.08 -4.93
C VAL A 56 -4.48 7.12 -5.69
N ASP A 57 -4.45 6.96 -7.02
CA ASP A 57 -5.67 6.89 -7.84
C ASP A 57 -6.53 5.68 -7.48
N TYR A 58 -5.91 4.53 -7.21
CA TYR A 58 -6.59 3.34 -6.71
C TYR A 58 -7.24 3.59 -5.35
N ALA A 59 -6.52 4.17 -4.41
CA ALA A 59 -7.04 4.46 -3.08
C ALA A 59 -8.21 5.44 -3.13
N ARG A 60 -8.11 6.50 -3.94
CA ARG A 60 -9.21 7.47 -4.18
C ARG A 60 -10.42 6.78 -4.79
N SER A 61 -10.22 6.01 -5.86
CA SER A 61 -11.32 5.37 -6.61
C SER A 61 -12.05 4.31 -5.79
N ASN A 62 -11.36 3.69 -4.82
CA ASN A 62 -11.92 2.68 -3.92
C ASN A 62 -12.24 3.23 -2.52
N ASN A 63 -12.15 4.55 -2.30
CA ASN A 63 -12.42 5.21 -1.02
C ASN A 63 -11.69 4.59 0.19
N LEU A 64 -10.39 4.29 0.03
CA LEU A 64 -9.57 3.66 1.05
C LEU A 64 -8.94 4.68 1.99
N LEU A 65 -8.95 4.39 3.29
CA LEU A 65 -8.12 5.11 4.26
C LEU A 65 -6.65 4.96 3.86
N THR A 66 -6.02 6.09 3.55
CA THR A 66 -4.67 6.11 2.99
C THR A 66 -3.66 6.58 4.03
N ALA A 67 -2.59 5.81 4.21
CA ALA A 67 -1.43 6.18 5.01
C ALA A 67 -0.19 6.21 4.12
N ILE A 68 0.63 7.24 4.26
CA ILE A 68 1.89 7.39 3.51
C ILE A 68 3.06 7.10 4.44
N ARG A 69 3.97 6.23 3.99
CA ARG A 69 5.17 5.83 4.74
C ARG A 69 6.44 6.17 3.96
N GLY A 70 7.23 7.09 4.51
CA GLY A 70 8.61 7.35 4.08
C GLY A 70 9.63 6.56 4.90
N GLY A 71 10.59 7.23 5.55
CA GLY A 71 11.63 6.60 6.38
C GLY A 71 11.16 5.89 7.65
N GLY A 72 9.85 5.89 7.95
CA GLY A 72 9.27 5.08 9.02
C GLY A 72 9.45 5.64 10.45
N HIS A 73 9.87 6.90 10.60
CA HIS A 73 10.06 7.54 11.92
C HIS A 73 8.76 8.03 12.59
N ASN A 74 7.64 8.04 11.87
CA ASN A 74 6.32 8.35 12.43
C ASN A 74 5.56 7.05 12.74
N GLY A 75 4.89 7.03 13.90
CA GLY A 75 3.99 5.97 14.35
C GLY A 75 2.56 6.14 13.87
#